data_AF-A0A139IMP0-F1
#
_entry.id   AF-A0A139IMP0-F1
#
_cell.length_a   1.000
_cell.length_b   1.000
_cell.length_c   1.000
_cell.angle_alpha   90.00
_cell.angle_beta   90.00
_cell.angle_gamma   90.00
#
_symmetry.space_group_name_H-M   'P 1'
#
loop_
_entity.id
_entity.type
_entity.pdbx_description
1 polymer ?
#
loop_
_entity_poly.entity_id
_entity_poly.type
_entity_poly.pdbx_seq_one_letter_code
_entity_poly.pdbx_strand_id
1 'polypeptide(L)'
;MQTLRRLASFSKQLSTSPQPPSFTMADYAKVPSSAKLKPEPFRAEVDQQKIDDFKTLLKLSPVAPPVYENSDPSVTGSRRYGVPRDWLLKAKEYWLNSFDWRKQEDYINSFPNYTADVKDDEGHDLTVHFIALFSEKPDAIPIALYHGWPGSFLEFLQILELLKKKYTPATLPYHIVVPSIPGYSYSSGPPLDFDFSLENASYALNNLMIGLFPETGYLAQGGDLGSFVSRHQAAYYDACKGMHLNFSPLSRPQNADSLETSEIEKKALSRGLWFREVGIAYALEHGTRTATIGHALSASPMALLAWIGEKFLEWSDTDPSLDHILQSVTLYWMTDTFPRCIYPYRGSSGDDERPRQAKVSGKGRERPYVEKPSGYSFFPLELVPMPVSWVATNCNLVLSKVHQSGGHFAAMEKPNELLEDIEAYLLPATLITELETHHKAKAWQSHRVSLEFPTVSTRLRYALEEGHRMHRRNPPLQLLIVTITELHPFRYIHIQINKLNEMSLLINKRMPRLNPSKHQHLTPNLRNSKNHQSKQLIPNIPPPLTLLIPLAKDTKLLHQDLLMQQSSVRHLAAHPTAQRSKASILRQGHFQKREKRHFAGSTSAFSCKAQVRVDV
;
A
#
# COMPACT_ATOMS: atom_id res chain seq x y z
N MET A 1 -7.50 71.92 -20.24
CA MET A 1 -6.19 71.38 -19.78
C MET A 1 -6.14 70.98 -18.30
N GLN A 2 -6.82 71.64 -17.34
CA GLN A 2 -6.71 71.25 -15.93
C GLN A 2 -7.31 69.86 -15.58
N THR A 3 -8.35 69.41 -16.29
CA THR A 3 -9.00 68.10 -16.06
C THR A 3 -8.08 66.90 -16.33
N LEU A 4 -7.20 67.00 -17.33
CA LEU A 4 -6.25 65.93 -17.68
C LEU A 4 -5.14 65.75 -16.62
N ARG A 5 -4.80 66.78 -15.84
CA ARG A 5 -3.79 66.66 -14.78
C ARG A 5 -4.29 65.92 -13.53
N ARG A 6 -5.61 65.89 -13.26
CA ARG A 6 -6.17 65.12 -12.12
C ARG A 6 -6.26 63.61 -12.38
N LEU A 7 -6.44 63.18 -13.63
CA LEU A 7 -6.41 61.76 -13.99
C LEU A 7 -4.98 61.19 -13.90
N ALA A 8 -3.97 61.99 -14.24
CA ALA A 8 -2.57 61.60 -14.12
C ALA A 8 -2.08 61.43 -12.67
N SER A 9 -2.64 62.16 -11.69
CA SER A 9 -2.28 61.98 -10.29
C SER A 9 -2.94 60.76 -9.64
N PHE A 10 -4.18 60.45 -10.01
CA PHE A 10 -4.88 59.25 -9.50
C PHE A 10 -4.20 57.94 -9.95
N SER A 11 -3.70 57.90 -11.20
CA SER A 11 -2.93 56.75 -11.72
C SER A 11 -1.61 56.51 -10.94
N LYS A 12 -1.07 57.54 -10.27
CA LYS A 12 0.22 57.46 -9.58
C LYS A 12 0.14 57.21 -8.06
N GLN A 13 -1.07 57.06 -7.51
CA GLN A 13 -1.30 56.68 -6.10
C GLN A 13 -1.94 55.29 -5.94
N LEU A 14 -2.13 54.54 -7.03
CA LEU A 14 -2.66 53.17 -7.03
C LEU A 14 -1.59 52.08 -7.25
N SER A 15 -0.30 52.43 -7.32
CA SER A 15 0.80 51.46 -7.54
C SER A 15 1.59 51.09 -6.26
N THR A 16 1.06 51.39 -5.08
CA THR A 16 1.63 50.95 -3.79
C THR A 16 0.58 50.19 -2.98
N SER A 17 0.07 49.10 -3.55
CA SER A 17 -0.37 48.00 -2.70
C SER A 17 0.85 47.57 -1.88
N PRO A 18 0.74 47.28 -0.56
CA PRO A 18 1.74 46.46 0.07
C PRO A 18 1.85 45.17 -0.76
N GLN A 19 3.08 44.78 -1.09
CA GLN A 19 3.32 43.41 -1.53
C GLN A 19 2.74 42.50 -0.43
N PRO A 20 2.00 41.42 -0.77
CA PRO A 20 1.76 40.39 0.23
C PRO A 20 3.13 39.99 0.79
N PRO A 21 3.25 39.73 2.11
CA PRO A 21 4.54 39.35 2.68
C PRO A 21 5.10 38.22 1.83
N SER A 22 6.29 38.43 1.26
CA SER A 22 6.94 37.42 0.46
C SER A 22 7.28 36.27 1.41
N PHE A 23 6.37 35.30 1.49
CA PHE A 23 6.65 33.99 2.02
C PHE A 23 7.72 33.40 1.11
N THR A 24 8.97 33.69 1.43
CA THR A 24 10.10 32.85 1.07
C THR A 24 9.72 31.48 1.58
N MET A 25 9.23 30.61 0.68
CA MET A 25 8.81 29.26 1.05
C MET A 25 9.99 28.63 1.77
N ALA A 26 9.75 28.22 3.01
CA ALA A 26 10.83 27.75 3.87
C ALA A 26 11.49 26.55 3.20
N ASP A 27 12.82 26.59 3.07
CA ASP A 27 13.54 25.63 2.26
C ASP A 27 13.73 24.31 3.00
N TYR A 28 12.86 23.34 2.67
CA TYR A 28 12.92 21.97 3.16
C TYR A 28 13.80 21.06 2.28
N ALA A 29 14.47 21.60 1.26
CA ALA A 29 15.21 20.82 0.26
C ALA A 29 16.66 20.49 0.65
N LYS A 30 17.10 20.92 1.84
CA LYS A 30 18.45 20.69 2.36
C LYS A 30 18.61 19.25 2.86
N VAL A 31 19.12 18.38 1.98
CA VAL A 31 19.46 16.98 2.28
C VAL A 31 20.38 16.91 3.52
N PRO A 32 20.17 15.95 4.45
CA PRO A 32 21.01 15.78 5.63
C PRO A 32 22.49 15.60 5.27
N SER A 33 23.39 16.25 6.01
CA SER A 33 24.84 16.21 5.73
C SER A 33 25.48 14.84 5.96
N SER A 34 24.80 13.93 6.66
CA SER A 34 25.19 12.53 6.87
C SER A 34 24.74 11.59 5.74
N ALA A 35 23.95 12.05 4.78
CA ALA A 35 23.49 11.24 3.66
C ALA A 35 24.68 10.77 2.79
N LYS A 36 24.71 9.47 2.51
CA LYS A 36 25.68 8.82 1.61
C LYS A 36 25.17 8.72 0.18
N LEU A 37 23.84 8.64 0.03
CA LEU A 37 23.15 8.74 -1.25
C LEU A 37 23.02 10.22 -1.62
N LYS A 38 23.23 10.52 -2.90
CA LYS A 38 22.99 11.87 -3.46
C LYS A 38 21.66 11.82 -4.22
N PRO A 39 20.57 12.34 -3.64
CA PRO A 39 19.32 12.45 -4.36
C PRO A 39 19.38 13.64 -5.33
N GLU A 40 19.04 13.41 -6.58
CA GLU A 40 18.99 14.43 -7.61
C GLU A 40 17.63 15.16 -7.53
N PRO A 41 17.60 16.51 -7.50
CA PRO A 41 16.34 17.26 -7.50
C PRO A 41 15.49 16.93 -8.73
N PHE A 42 14.21 16.63 -8.48
CA PHE A 42 13.24 16.29 -9.51
C PHE A 42 12.22 17.41 -9.68
N ARG A 43 11.67 17.55 -10.89
CA ARG A 43 10.50 18.39 -11.16
C ARG A 43 9.47 17.54 -11.90
N ALA A 44 8.27 17.48 -11.36
CA ALA A 44 7.12 16.90 -12.03
C ALA A 44 6.76 17.76 -13.24
N GLU A 45 7.08 17.29 -14.44
CA GLU A 45 6.78 17.98 -15.69
C GLU A 45 6.52 16.95 -16.80
N VAL A 46 5.27 16.90 -17.25
CA VAL A 46 4.80 16.09 -18.36
C VAL A 46 4.92 16.90 -19.64
N ASP A 47 5.45 16.28 -20.69
CA ASP A 47 5.54 16.89 -22.01
C ASP A 47 4.15 17.32 -22.53
N GLN A 48 4.09 18.48 -23.18
CA GLN A 48 2.82 19.05 -23.63
C GLN A 48 2.10 18.16 -24.66
N GLN A 49 2.84 17.45 -25.52
CA GLN A 49 2.26 16.50 -26.47
C GLN A 49 1.56 15.35 -25.74
N LYS A 50 2.12 14.82 -24.64
CA LYS A 50 1.47 13.73 -23.87
C LYS A 50 0.15 14.19 -23.25
N ILE A 51 0.05 15.47 -22.85
CA ILE A 51 -1.20 16.06 -22.34
C ILE A 51 -2.23 16.23 -23.46
N ASP A 52 -1.81 16.66 -24.65
CA ASP A 52 -2.72 16.90 -25.77
C ASP A 52 -3.18 15.59 -26.45
N ASP A 53 -2.32 14.57 -26.49
CA ASP A 53 -2.64 13.19 -26.86
C ASP A 53 -3.64 12.58 -25.86
N PHE A 54 -3.38 12.74 -24.55
CA PHE A 54 -4.30 12.33 -23.49
C PHE A 54 -5.69 12.98 -23.66
N LYS A 55 -5.76 14.31 -23.88
CA LYS A 55 -7.04 15.01 -24.11
C LYS A 55 -7.75 14.50 -25.36
N THR A 56 -7.01 14.18 -26.42
CA THR A 56 -7.54 13.60 -27.65
C THR A 56 -8.14 12.22 -27.39
N LEU A 57 -7.41 11.33 -26.70
CA LEU A 57 -7.88 10.01 -26.30
C LEU A 57 -9.09 10.09 -25.37
N LEU A 58 -9.08 10.99 -24.38
CA LEU A 58 -10.21 11.23 -23.48
C LEU A 58 -11.47 11.65 -24.25
N LYS A 59 -11.33 12.60 -25.18
CA LYS A 59 -12.44 13.08 -26.03
C LYS A 59 -13.05 11.93 -26.84
N LEU A 60 -12.21 11.12 -27.49
CA LEU A 60 -12.62 10.00 -28.35
C LEU A 60 -13.10 8.76 -27.58
N SER A 61 -12.67 8.56 -26.34
CA SER A 61 -12.99 7.37 -25.55
C SER A 61 -14.51 7.23 -25.32
N PRO A 62 -15.14 6.11 -25.68
CA PRO A 62 -16.56 5.90 -25.46
C PRO A 62 -16.88 5.71 -23.98
N VAL A 63 -18.14 5.98 -23.60
CA VAL A 63 -18.74 5.50 -22.36
C VAL A 63 -19.74 4.41 -22.73
N ALA A 64 -19.81 3.35 -21.94
CA ALA A 64 -20.69 2.21 -22.20
C ALA A 64 -22.17 2.64 -22.45
N PRO A 65 -22.94 1.87 -23.25
CA PRO A 65 -24.37 2.10 -23.36
C PRO A 65 -25.06 1.95 -21.99
N PRO A 66 -26.25 2.53 -21.80
CA PRO A 66 -27.03 2.32 -20.59
C PRO A 66 -27.47 0.86 -20.51
N VAL A 67 -27.16 0.22 -19.39
CA VAL A 67 -27.64 -1.11 -18.98
C VAL A 67 -28.17 -1.04 -17.54
N TYR A 68 -28.84 -2.08 -17.07
CA TYR A 68 -29.45 -2.10 -15.73
C TYR A 68 -28.43 -1.75 -14.64
N GLU A 69 -27.26 -2.40 -14.69
CA GLU A 69 -26.19 -2.32 -13.71
C GLU A 69 -25.62 -0.90 -13.55
N ASN A 70 -25.54 -0.15 -14.64
CA ASN A 70 -24.88 1.16 -14.68
C ASN A 70 -25.84 2.36 -14.77
N SER A 71 -27.13 2.14 -15.01
CA SER A 71 -28.11 3.23 -15.27
C SER A 71 -29.41 3.13 -14.49
N ASP A 72 -29.77 1.99 -13.88
CA ASP A 72 -31.02 1.91 -13.13
C ASP A 72 -30.90 2.60 -11.74
N PRO A 73 -31.79 3.52 -11.36
CA PRO A 73 -31.74 4.21 -10.06
C PRO A 73 -31.80 3.27 -8.84
N SER A 74 -32.38 2.08 -8.98
CA SER A 74 -32.48 1.09 -7.90
C SER A 74 -31.15 0.42 -7.53
N VAL A 75 -30.13 0.52 -8.40
CA VAL A 75 -28.81 -0.08 -8.18
C VAL A 75 -27.70 0.96 -8.12
N THR A 76 -27.74 1.96 -9.00
CA THR A 76 -26.71 3.00 -9.13
C THR A 76 -26.52 3.83 -7.88
N GLY A 77 -27.60 4.14 -7.13
CA GLY A 77 -27.51 4.88 -5.86
C GLY A 77 -26.72 4.15 -4.75
N SER A 78 -26.58 2.83 -4.86
CA SER A 78 -25.79 2.00 -3.94
C SER A 78 -24.42 1.57 -4.51
N ARG A 79 -24.14 1.91 -5.78
CA ARG A 79 -22.96 1.47 -6.54
C ARG A 79 -22.73 -0.06 -6.52
N ARG A 80 -23.77 -0.89 -6.27
CA ARG A 80 -23.62 -2.34 -6.01
C ARG A 80 -23.04 -3.19 -7.16
N TYR A 81 -22.82 -2.58 -8.32
CA TYR A 81 -22.20 -3.18 -9.51
C TYR A 81 -21.06 -2.29 -10.06
N GLY A 82 -20.46 -1.46 -9.19
CA GLY A 82 -19.45 -0.50 -9.56
C GLY A 82 -20.01 0.85 -10.01
N VAL A 83 -19.22 1.55 -10.82
CA VAL A 83 -19.39 2.98 -11.13
C VAL A 83 -20.65 3.27 -11.97
N PRO A 84 -21.54 4.19 -11.51
CA PRO A 84 -22.69 4.63 -12.30
C PRO A 84 -22.28 5.34 -13.60
N ARG A 85 -23.02 5.08 -14.68
CA ARG A 85 -22.79 5.67 -16.01
C ARG A 85 -22.83 7.20 -15.99
N ASP A 86 -23.77 7.77 -15.24
CA ASP A 86 -23.90 9.22 -15.10
C ASP A 86 -22.74 9.86 -14.33
N TRP A 87 -22.08 9.11 -13.45
CA TRP A 87 -20.85 9.58 -12.80
C TRP A 87 -19.70 9.63 -13.82
N LEU A 88 -19.53 8.59 -14.64
CA LEU A 88 -18.49 8.56 -15.69
C LEU A 88 -18.69 9.66 -16.75
N LEU A 89 -19.93 9.98 -17.11
CA LEU A 89 -20.23 11.08 -18.02
C LEU A 89 -19.85 12.44 -17.43
N LYS A 90 -20.24 12.71 -16.18
CA LYS A 90 -19.89 13.95 -15.46
C LYS A 90 -18.38 14.08 -15.25
N ALA A 91 -17.72 12.99 -14.86
CA ALA A 91 -16.27 12.95 -14.70
C ALA A 91 -15.56 13.22 -16.03
N LYS A 92 -15.98 12.59 -17.15
CA LYS A 92 -15.44 12.88 -18.48
C LYS A 92 -15.61 14.34 -18.90
N GLU A 93 -16.81 14.90 -18.70
CA GLU A 93 -17.10 16.30 -19.03
C GLU A 93 -16.22 17.26 -18.22
N TYR A 94 -16.11 17.05 -16.91
CA TYR A 94 -15.26 17.84 -16.02
C TYR A 94 -13.76 17.71 -16.37
N TRP A 95 -13.32 16.49 -16.69
CA TRP A 95 -11.92 16.20 -17.03
C TRP A 95 -11.48 16.83 -18.35
N LEU A 96 -12.41 17.02 -19.30
CA LEU A 96 -12.17 17.74 -20.56
C LEU A 96 -12.18 19.27 -20.41
N ASN A 97 -13.07 19.80 -19.56
CA ASN A 97 -13.45 21.22 -19.59
C ASN A 97 -13.02 22.04 -18.37
N SER A 98 -12.58 21.41 -17.27
CA SER A 98 -12.36 22.09 -15.99
C SER A 98 -11.12 21.62 -15.23
N PHE A 99 -10.81 20.33 -15.28
CA PHE A 99 -9.58 19.79 -14.69
C PHE A 99 -8.34 20.31 -15.43
N ASP A 100 -7.34 20.74 -14.67
CA ASP A 100 -6.10 21.32 -15.18
C ASP A 100 -4.90 20.59 -14.55
N TRP A 101 -4.17 19.85 -15.39
CA TRP A 101 -3.00 19.08 -14.98
C TRP A 101 -1.82 19.95 -14.57
N ARG A 102 -1.61 21.12 -15.19
CA ARG A 102 -0.47 21.99 -14.87
C ARG A 102 -0.53 22.49 -13.44
N LYS A 103 -1.73 22.78 -12.92
CA LYS A 103 -1.94 23.10 -11.49
C LYS A 103 -1.59 21.94 -10.56
N GLN A 104 -1.76 20.69 -11.00
CA GLN A 104 -1.38 19.52 -10.20
C GLN A 104 0.14 19.35 -10.16
N GLU A 105 0.83 19.59 -11.27
CA GLU A 105 2.29 19.64 -11.32
C GLU A 105 2.85 20.77 -10.45
N ASP A 106 2.29 21.98 -10.54
CA ASP A 106 2.68 23.09 -9.66
C ASP A 106 2.46 22.76 -8.18
N TYR A 107 1.39 22.01 -7.86
CA TYR A 107 1.13 21.55 -6.50
C TYR A 107 2.16 20.52 -6.02
N ILE A 108 2.44 19.50 -6.82
CA ILE A 108 3.49 18.49 -6.56
C ILE A 108 4.85 19.18 -6.38
N ASN A 109 5.20 20.11 -7.26
CA ASN A 109 6.44 20.88 -7.25
C ASN A 109 6.52 21.94 -6.14
N SER A 110 5.44 22.16 -5.37
CA SER A 110 5.47 23.03 -4.17
C SER A 110 6.17 22.37 -2.96
N PHE A 111 6.58 21.11 -3.11
CA PHE A 111 7.38 20.34 -2.17
C PHE A 111 8.73 19.98 -2.80
N PRO A 112 9.80 19.74 -2.01
CA PRO A 112 11.04 19.16 -2.52
C PRO A 112 10.79 17.74 -3.07
N ASN A 113 10.95 17.57 -4.38
CA ASN A 113 10.88 16.29 -5.08
C ASN A 113 12.29 15.85 -5.48
N TYR A 114 12.55 14.55 -5.50
CA TYR A 114 13.84 13.97 -5.86
C TYR A 114 13.69 12.64 -6.60
N THR A 115 14.76 12.25 -7.27
CA THR A 115 15.03 10.87 -7.70
C THR A 115 16.37 10.41 -7.17
N ALA A 116 16.49 9.14 -6.80
CA ALA A 116 17.77 8.53 -6.47
C ALA A 116 17.83 7.08 -6.97
N ASP A 117 18.99 6.66 -7.47
CA ASP A 117 19.21 5.28 -7.89
C ASP A 117 19.56 4.40 -6.69
N VAL A 118 18.83 3.30 -6.55
CA VAL A 118 18.99 2.30 -5.50
C VAL A 118 18.99 0.90 -6.11
N LYS A 119 19.53 -0.08 -5.37
CA LYS A 119 19.47 -1.49 -5.75
C LYS A 119 18.47 -2.27 -4.91
N ASP A 120 17.82 -3.25 -5.52
CA ASP A 120 17.11 -4.30 -4.80
C ASP A 120 18.09 -5.35 -4.23
N ASP A 121 17.56 -6.42 -3.64
CA ASP A 121 18.30 -7.53 -3.02
C ASP A 121 18.97 -8.47 -4.03
N GLU A 122 18.53 -8.45 -5.29
CA GLU A 122 19.09 -9.22 -6.41
C GLU A 122 20.13 -8.38 -7.20
N GLY A 123 20.22 -7.06 -6.92
CA GLY A 123 21.20 -6.14 -7.46
C GLY A 123 20.74 -5.30 -8.66
N HIS A 124 19.46 -5.36 -9.04
CA HIS A 124 18.89 -4.58 -10.15
C HIS A 124 18.87 -3.08 -9.81
N ASP A 125 19.15 -2.23 -10.79
CA ASP A 125 19.08 -0.77 -10.64
C ASP A 125 17.65 -0.25 -10.77
N LEU A 126 17.22 0.56 -9.80
CA LEU A 126 15.91 1.19 -9.73
C LEU A 126 16.07 2.68 -9.41
N THR A 127 15.48 3.54 -10.23
CA THR A 127 15.39 4.97 -9.95
C THR A 127 14.13 5.22 -9.14
N VAL A 128 14.27 5.56 -7.86
CA VAL A 128 13.15 5.80 -6.96
C VAL A 128 12.91 7.30 -6.83
N HIS A 129 11.70 7.73 -7.20
CA HIS A 129 11.17 9.06 -6.92
C HIS A 129 10.72 9.16 -5.46
N PHE A 130 10.95 10.30 -4.83
CA PHE A 130 10.37 10.61 -3.52
C PHE A 130 10.17 12.12 -3.31
N ILE A 131 9.17 12.47 -2.51
CA ILE A 131 9.04 13.81 -1.93
C ILE A 131 9.64 13.80 -0.53
N ALA A 132 10.28 14.89 -0.11
CA ALA A 132 10.79 15.01 1.25
C ALA A 132 10.52 16.37 1.90
N LEU A 133 10.41 16.36 3.22
CA LEU A 133 10.62 17.54 4.06
C LEU A 133 11.81 17.25 4.97
N PHE A 134 12.97 17.85 4.68
CA PHE A 134 14.14 17.72 5.53
C PHE A 134 14.15 18.80 6.61
N SER A 135 14.37 18.39 7.86
CA SER A 135 14.67 19.28 8.97
C SER A 135 16.14 19.73 8.96
N GLU A 136 16.42 20.87 9.58
CA GLU A 136 17.77 21.30 9.94
C GLU A 136 18.19 20.89 11.36
N LYS A 137 17.28 20.28 12.14
CA LYS A 137 17.60 19.75 13.48
C LYS A 137 18.50 18.51 13.36
N PRO A 138 19.64 18.42 14.06
CA PRO A 138 20.56 17.29 13.98
C PRO A 138 20.00 15.99 14.63
N ASP A 139 18.98 16.14 15.48
CA ASP A 139 18.26 15.09 16.19
C ASP A 139 16.87 14.80 15.59
N ALA A 140 16.60 15.25 14.35
CA ALA A 140 15.31 14.99 13.70
C ALA A 140 15.13 13.50 13.37
N ILE A 141 13.94 12.97 13.69
CA ILE A 141 13.62 11.55 13.50
C ILE A 141 13.30 11.28 12.03
N PRO A 142 13.99 10.36 11.33
CA PRO A 142 13.63 10.01 9.96
C PRO A 142 12.39 9.12 9.90
N ILE A 143 11.44 9.47 9.05
CA ILE A 143 10.16 8.76 8.87
C ILE A 143 9.91 8.55 7.37
N ALA A 144 9.69 7.30 6.97
CA ALA A 144 9.20 6.94 5.64
C ALA A 144 7.68 6.78 5.66
N LEU A 145 6.96 7.40 4.72
CA LEU A 145 5.51 7.24 4.54
C LEU A 145 5.25 6.46 3.23
N TYR A 146 4.80 5.21 3.34
CA TYR A 146 4.59 4.31 2.21
C TYR A 146 3.12 4.23 1.80
N HIS A 147 2.86 4.53 0.52
CA HIS A 147 1.53 4.57 -0.10
C HIS A 147 1.03 3.18 -0.55
N GLY A 148 -0.19 3.14 -1.11
CA GLY A 148 -0.84 1.93 -1.62
C GLY A 148 -1.14 1.91 -3.11
N TRP A 149 -2.02 0.99 -3.51
CA TRP A 149 -2.78 0.99 -4.76
C TRP A 149 -4.29 1.23 -4.48
N PRO A 150 -5.01 2.06 -5.26
CA PRO A 150 -4.57 2.86 -6.41
C PRO A 150 -4.02 4.24 -5.99
N GLY A 151 -3.35 4.27 -4.83
CA GLY A 151 -2.72 5.45 -4.27
C GLY A 151 -1.35 5.80 -4.89
N SER A 152 -0.68 6.78 -4.28
CA SER A 152 0.66 7.24 -4.64
C SER A 152 1.18 8.19 -3.56
N PHE A 153 2.36 8.79 -3.76
CA PHE A 153 2.86 9.88 -2.90
C PHE A 153 1.86 11.06 -2.73
N LEU A 154 0.90 11.23 -3.66
CA LEU A 154 -0.15 12.25 -3.57
C LEU A 154 -0.98 12.15 -2.29
N GLU A 155 -1.19 10.94 -1.76
CA GLU A 155 -1.99 10.70 -0.55
C GLU A 155 -1.47 11.48 0.67
N PHE A 156 -0.16 11.75 0.71
CA PHE A 156 0.50 12.38 1.85
C PHE A 156 0.71 13.89 1.69
N LEU A 157 0.39 14.50 0.54
CA LEU A 157 0.65 15.94 0.32
C LEU A 157 -0.07 16.83 1.35
N GLN A 158 -1.31 16.51 1.74
CA GLN A 158 -2.03 17.22 2.80
C GLN A 158 -1.33 17.10 4.17
N ILE A 159 -0.72 15.95 4.48
CA ILE A 159 0.09 15.79 5.71
C ILE A 159 1.37 16.65 5.63
N LEU A 160 2.01 16.75 4.45
CA LEU A 160 3.15 17.63 4.25
C LEU A 160 2.77 19.11 4.36
N GLU A 161 1.57 19.52 3.93
CA GLU A 161 1.05 20.87 4.17
C GLU A 161 0.87 21.18 5.66
N LEU A 162 0.26 20.25 6.41
CA LEU A 162 0.06 20.40 7.85
C LEU A 162 1.41 20.57 8.58
N LEU A 163 2.43 19.80 8.19
CA LEU A 163 3.79 19.95 8.70
C LEU A 163 4.42 21.29 8.30
N LYS A 164 4.32 21.71 7.03
CA LYS A 164 4.80 23.03 6.56
C LYS A 164 4.09 24.21 7.24
N LYS A 165 2.87 24.01 7.74
CA LYS A 165 2.08 25.00 8.49
C LYS A 165 2.42 25.01 9.99
N LYS A 166 2.76 23.85 10.56
CA LYS A 166 3.05 23.66 11.98
C LYS A 166 4.52 23.98 12.33
N TYR A 167 5.43 23.80 11.38
CA TYR A 167 6.88 23.89 11.58
C TYR A 167 7.58 24.75 10.50
N THR A 168 8.85 25.04 10.76
CA THR A 168 9.86 25.52 9.81
C THR A 168 10.98 24.48 9.71
N PRO A 169 11.88 24.50 8.70
CA PRO A 169 13.00 23.56 8.62
C PRO A 169 13.83 23.48 9.91
N ALA A 170 14.10 24.62 10.56
CA ALA A 170 14.83 24.69 11.83
C ALA A 170 14.07 24.18 13.07
N THR A 171 12.75 23.99 12.99
CA THR A 171 11.90 23.56 14.11
C THR A 171 11.19 22.23 13.89
N LEU A 172 11.16 21.72 12.65
CA LEU A 172 10.58 20.44 12.28
C LEU A 172 11.31 19.31 13.04
N PRO A 173 10.64 18.53 13.90
CA PRO A 173 11.31 17.46 14.66
C PRO A 173 11.59 16.18 13.85
N TYR A 174 11.26 16.15 12.55
CA TYR A 174 11.30 14.95 11.70
C TYR A 174 12.01 15.22 10.36
N HIS A 175 12.61 14.19 9.77
CA HIS A 175 12.80 14.17 8.32
C HIS A 175 11.71 13.28 7.72
N ILE A 176 10.84 13.83 6.88
CA ILE A 176 9.79 13.06 6.22
C ILE A 176 10.24 12.70 4.82
N VAL A 177 10.12 11.42 4.44
CA VAL A 177 10.35 10.92 3.09
C VAL A 177 9.11 10.16 2.63
N VAL A 178 8.57 10.53 1.47
CA VAL A 178 7.39 9.92 0.84
C VAL A 178 7.82 9.31 -0.49
N PRO A 179 8.37 8.09 -0.49
CA PRO A 179 8.87 7.46 -1.70
C PRO A 179 7.74 6.83 -2.51
N SER A 180 7.86 6.95 -3.82
CA SER A 180 7.05 6.21 -4.78
C SER A 180 7.57 4.78 -4.88
N ILE A 181 6.74 3.80 -4.54
CA ILE A 181 7.09 2.37 -4.62
C ILE A 181 7.56 2.05 -6.06
N PRO A 182 8.59 1.20 -6.29
CA PRO A 182 9.00 0.79 -7.63
C PRO A 182 7.79 0.35 -8.48
N GLY A 183 7.72 0.83 -9.73
CA GLY A 183 6.55 0.68 -10.59
C GLY A 183 5.46 1.75 -10.45
N TYR A 184 5.53 2.67 -9.48
CA TYR A 184 4.53 3.73 -9.26
C TYR A 184 5.04 5.12 -9.64
N SER A 185 4.19 5.87 -10.36
CA SER A 185 4.41 7.26 -10.74
C SER A 185 5.79 7.48 -11.37
N TYR A 186 6.59 8.41 -10.86
CA TYR A 186 7.91 8.74 -11.39
C TYR A 186 9.02 7.74 -11.02
N SER A 187 8.76 6.76 -10.15
CA SER A 187 9.71 5.66 -9.93
C SER A 187 9.74 4.71 -11.12
N SER A 188 10.93 4.26 -11.48
CA SER A 188 11.14 3.31 -12.57
C SER A 188 10.79 1.87 -12.16
N GLY A 189 11.09 0.93 -13.06
CA GLY A 189 10.84 -0.50 -12.84
C GLY A 189 9.35 -0.90 -12.86
N PRO A 190 9.03 -2.13 -12.43
CA PRO A 190 9.98 -3.18 -12.03
C PRO A 190 10.88 -3.66 -13.20
N PRO A 191 11.95 -4.44 -12.94
CA PRO A 191 12.80 -5.03 -13.97
C PRO A 191 12.00 -5.85 -15.00
N LEU A 192 12.48 -5.89 -16.25
CA LEU A 192 11.77 -6.55 -17.37
C LEU A 192 12.10 -8.05 -17.51
N ASP A 193 13.20 -8.48 -16.91
CA ASP A 193 13.81 -9.80 -17.01
C ASP A 193 13.78 -10.61 -15.69
N PHE A 194 13.09 -10.09 -14.66
CA PHE A 194 13.00 -10.70 -13.33
C PHE A 194 11.58 -10.64 -12.74
N ASP A 195 11.16 -11.69 -12.01
CA ASP A 195 9.86 -11.72 -11.30
C ASP A 195 9.93 -10.91 -10.00
N PHE A 196 9.78 -9.59 -10.14
CA PHE A 196 9.88 -8.64 -9.05
C PHE A 196 8.69 -8.70 -8.09
N SER A 197 8.97 -8.68 -6.78
CA SER A 197 8.00 -8.79 -5.69
C SER A 197 8.03 -7.59 -4.74
N LEU A 198 7.05 -7.50 -3.84
CA LEU A 198 7.02 -6.45 -2.81
C LEU A 198 8.15 -6.60 -1.76
N GLU A 199 8.74 -7.80 -1.62
CA GLU A 199 9.95 -8.00 -0.79
C GLU A 199 11.15 -7.26 -1.44
N ASN A 200 11.34 -7.39 -2.76
CA ASN A 200 12.39 -6.69 -3.50
C ASN A 200 12.19 -5.16 -3.45
N ALA A 201 10.95 -4.70 -3.62
CA ALA A 201 10.57 -3.30 -3.45
C ALA A 201 10.91 -2.77 -2.04
N SER A 202 10.59 -3.56 -1.01
CA SER A 202 10.86 -3.22 0.39
C SER A 202 12.35 -3.05 0.69
N TYR A 203 13.19 -3.91 0.10
CA TYR A 203 14.65 -3.81 0.21
C TYR A 203 15.20 -2.55 -0.50
N ALA A 204 14.78 -2.28 -1.73
CA ALA A 204 15.18 -1.08 -2.46
C ALA A 204 14.79 0.22 -1.72
N LEU A 205 13.57 0.26 -1.16
CA LEU A 205 13.08 1.37 -0.35
C LEU A 205 13.80 1.49 1.01
N ASN A 206 14.28 0.39 1.58
CA ASN A 206 15.16 0.42 2.75
C ASN A 206 16.55 0.97 2.40
N ASN A 207 17.10 0.63 1.22
CA ASN A 207 18.37 1.18 0.75
C ASN A 207 18.30 2.69 0.49
N LEU A 208 17.17 3.21 0.01
CA LEU A 208 16.91 4.65 -0.04
C LEU A 208 17.06 5.28 1.36
N MET A 209 16.38 4.72 2.36
CA MET A 209 16.40 5.27 3.72
C MET A 209 17.76 5.12 4.41
N ILE A 210 18.49 4.01 4.22
CA ILE A 210 19.88 3.85 4.69
C ILE A 210 20.82 4.82 3.98
N GLY A 211 20.59 5.07 2.68
CA GLY A 211 21.35 6.03 1.89
C GLY A 211 21.22 7.46 2.41
N LEU A 212 20.01 7.86 2.81
CA LEU A 212 19.71 9.18 3.38
C LEU A 212 20.06 9.30 4.87
N PHE A 213 19.90 8.24 5.66
CA PHE A 213 20.01 8.24 7.13
C PHE A 213 20.86 7.05 7.67
N PRO A 214 22.15 6.96 7.29
CA PRO A 214 22.98 5.79 7.56
C PRO A 214 23.35 5.57 9.03
N GLU A 215 23.13 6.55 9.90
CA GLU A 215 23.58 6.54 11.31
C GLU A 215 22.42 6.37 12.30
N THR A 216 21.29 7.02 12.04
CA THR A 216 20.11 7.04 12.93
C THR A 216 19.13 5.89 12.65
N GLY A 217 19.03 5.46 11.40
CA GLY A 217 17.89 4.64 10.95
C GLY A 217 16.60 5.45 10.87
N TYR A 218 15.46 4.78 10.74
CA TYR A 218 14.18 5.41 10.45
C TYR A 218 12.98 4.64 11.02
N LEU A 219 11.82 5.28 11.09
CA LEU A 219 10.52 4.66 11.35
C LEU A 219 9.72 4.57 10.04
N ALA A 220 8.94 3.49 9.87
CA ALA A 220 8.13 3.27 8.67
C ALA A 220 6.63 3.42 8.97
N GLN A 221 5.91 4.21 8.20
CA GLN A 221 4.45 4.28 8.23
C GLN A 221 3.88 3.71 6.93
N GLY A 222 2.75 3.01 6.99
CA GLY A 222 2.05 2.59 5.78
C GLY A 222 0.62 2.10 5.94
N GLY A 223 -0.19 2.42 4.94
CA GLY A 223 -1.48 1.80 4.63
C GLY A 223 -1.33 0.84 3.43
N ASP A 224 -2.37 0.07 3.12
CA ASP A 224 -2.42 -0.84 1.96
C ASP A 224 -1.10 -1.63 1.70
N LEU A 225 -0.53 -1.62 0.49
CA LEU A 225 0.75 -2.26 0.15
C LEU A 225 1.93 -1.68 0.95
N GLY A 226 1.92 -0.38 1.24
CA GLY A 226 2.89 0.28 2.10
C GLY A 226 2.91 -0.27 3.53
N SER A 227 1.82 -0.87 4.00
CA SER A 227 1.77 -1.54 5.31
C SER A 227 2.54 -2.86 5.32
N PHE A 228 2.57 -3.57 4.19
CA PHE A 228 3.39 -4.77 4.01
C PHE A 228 4.88 -4.41 3.86
N VAL A 229 5.21 -3.31 3.16
CA VAL A 229 6.57 -2.76 3.12
C VAL A 229 7.04 -2.42 4.53
N SER A 230 6.28 -1.60 5.26
CA SER A 230 6.61 -1.16 6.62
C SER A 230 6.80 -2.34 7.58
N ARG A 231 5.90 -3.35 7.51
CA ARG A 231 6.02 -4.58 8.31
C ARG A 231 7.24 -5.42 7.95
N HIS A 232 7.56 -5.56 6.67
CA HIS A 232 8.73 -6.30 6.21
C HIS A 232 10.03 -5.62 6.68
N GLN A 233 10.13 -4.30 6.52
CA GLN A 233 11.29 -3.53 6.98
C GLN A 233 11.45 -3.60 8.51
N ALA A 234 10.38 -3.40 9.27
CA ALA A 234 10.42 -3.49 10.73
C ALA A 234 10.78 -4.90 11.21
N ALA A 235 10.31 -5.96 10.54
CA ALA A 235 10.68 -7.34 10.86
C ALA A 235 12.15 -7.68 10.56
N TYR A 236 12.70 -7.24 9.41
CA TYR A 236 13.94 -7.82 8.88
C TYR A 236 15.14 -6.86 8.76
N TYR A 237 14.96 -5.54 8.80
CA TYR A 237 16.07 -4.59 8.59
C TYR A 237 16.38 -3.76 9.83
N ASP A 238 17.62 -3.82 10.32
CA ASP A 238 18.07 -3.11 11.53
C ASP A 238 17.96 -1.58 11.45
N ALA A 239 17.96 -1.02 10.23
CA ALA A 239 17.77 0.41 10.00
C ALA A 239 16.34 0.88 10.33
N CYS A 240 15.33 0.05 10.06
CA CYS A 240 13.95 0.34 10.45
C CYS A 240 13.78 0.04 11.94
N LYS A 241 13.47 1.06 12.74
CA LYS A 241 13.40 1.00 14.22
C LYS A 241 12.00 0.64 14.77
N GLY A 242 10.98 0.61 13.91
CA GLY A 242 9.60 0.36 14.28
C GLY A 242 8.65 0.78 13.17
N MET A 243 7.37 0.44 13.30
CA MET A 243 6.35 0.72 12.28
C MET A 243 5.06 1.36 12.83
N HIS A 244 4.38 2.16 12.02
CA HIS A 244 3.03 2.65 12.28
C HIS A 244 2.10 2.25 11.13
N LEU A 245 1.07 1.47 11.39
CA LEU A 245 0.17 0.97 10.34
C LEU A 245 -1.23 1.59 10.47
N ASN A 246 -1.88 1.92 9.36
CA ASN A 246 -3.34 2.10 9.32
C ASN A 246 -4.08 0.92 8.67
N PHE A 247 -3.33 -0.02 8.08
CA PHE A 247 -3.86 -1.26 7.51
C PHE A 247 -3.04 -2.46 7.98
N SER A 248 -3.66 -3.47 8.59
CA SER A 248 -2.95 -4.68 9.04
C SER A 248 -3.83 -5.93 8.91
N PRO A 249 -4.19 -6.34 7.68
CA PRO A 249 -5.22 -7.36 7.44
C PRO A 249 -4.77 -8.77 7.87
N LEU A 250 -5.26 -9.28 8.99
CA LEU A 250 -4.88 -10.60 9.53
C LEU A 250 -5.91 -11.70 9.21
N SER A 251 -5.49 -12.94 9.42
CA SER A 251 -6.41 -14.06 9.68
C SER A 251 -6.98 -13.92 11.09
N ARG A 252 -8.19 -14.43 11.34
CA ARG A 252 -8.77 -14.47 12.70
C ARG A 252 -7.82 -15.26 13.63
N PRO A 253 -7.32 -14.68 14.73
CA PRO A 253 -6.51 -15.40 15.70
C PRO A 253 -7.26 -16.60 16.29
N GLN A 254 -6.54 -17.67 16.66
CA GLN A 254 -7.16 -18.86 17.26
C GLN A 254 -7.87 -18.53 18.59
N ASN A 255 -7.34 -17.56 19.34
CA ASN A 255 -7.90 -17.08 20.59
C ASN A 255 -8.84 -15.85 20.42
N ALA A 256 -9.29 -15.54 19.20
CA ALA A 256 -10.09 -14.34 18.91
C ALA A 256 -11.31 -14.15 19.83
N ASP A 257 -11.95 -15.24 20.25
CA ASP A 257 -13.14 -15.21 21.10
C ASP A 257 -12.85 -14.82 22.56
N SER A 258 -11.58 -14.84 22.97
CA SER A 258 -11.09 -14.34 24.25
C SER A 258 -10.49 -12.94 24.18
N LEU A 259 -10.37 -12.35 22.99
CA LEU A 259 -9.77 -11.03 22.79
C LEU A 259 -10.82 -9.93 22.84
N GLU A 260 -10.61 -8.94 23.70
CA GLU A 260 -11.49 -7.77 23.78
C GLU A 260 -11.59 -7.07 22.43
N THR A 261 -12.80 -6.69 22.05
CA THR A 261 -13.10 -5.99 20.79
C THR A 261 -14.24 -5.02 21.07
N SER A 262 -14.07 -3.74 20.73
CA SER A 262 -15.09 -2.72 20.91
C SER A 262 -16.27 -2.87 19.93
N GLU A 263 -17.39 -2.22 20.21
CA GLU A 263 -18.58 -2.31 19.35
C GLU A 263 -18.38 -1.71 17.96
N ILE A 264 -17.47 -0.74 17.79
CA ILE A 264 -17.12 -0.20 16.47
C ILE A 264 -16.27 -1.19 15.66
N GLU A 265 -15.29 -1.84 16.30
CA GLU A 265 -14.48 -2.90 15.68
C GLU A 265 -15.31 -4.14 15.30
N LYS A 266 -16.25 -4.58 16.16
CA LYS A 266 -17.18 -5.68 15.84
C LYS A 266 -18.04 -5.39 14.62
N LYS A 267 -18.56 -4.16 14.49
CA LYS A 267 -19.35 -3.74 13.32
C LYS A 267 -18.49 -3.70 12.06
N ALA A 268 -17.27 -3.15 12.18
CA ALA A 268 -16.33 -3.03 11.06
C ALA A 268 -15.85 -4.41 10.56
N LEU A 269 -15.65 -5.41 11.43
CA LEU A 269 -15.30 -6.78 11.02
C LEU A 269 -16.24 -7.35 9.95
N SER A 270 -17.53 -7.02 10.00
CA SER A 270 -18.51 -7.41 8.97
C SER A 270 -18.22 -6.80 7.60
N ARG A 271 -17.70 -5.56 7.53
CA ARG A 271 -17.21 -4.94 6.28
C ARG A 271 -16.01 -5.71 5.72
N GLY A 272 -15.10 -6.16 6.58
CA GLY A 272 -13.96 -7.00 6.17
C GLY A 272 -14.35 -8.37 5.59
N LEU A 273 -15.44 -8.96 6.08
CA LEU A 273 -16.02 -10.18 5.49
C LEU A 273 -16.72 -9.89 4.16
N TRP A 274 -17.57 -8.86 4.11
CA TRP A 274 -18.25 -8.42 2.89
C TRP A 274 -17.27 -8.06 1.77
N PHE A 275 -16.19 -7.33 2.08
CA PHE A 275 -15.16 -6.97 1.09
C PHE A 275 -14.46 -8.21 0.51
N ARG A 276 -14.19 -9.23 1.34
CA ARG A 276 -13.64 -10.52 0.87
C ARG A 276 -14.60 -11.30 -0.02
N GLU A 277 -15.90 -11.09 0.11
CA GLU A 277 -16.93 -11.75 -0.71
C GLU A 277 -17.13 -11.05 -2.06
N VAL A 278 -17.28 -9.71 -2.08
CA VAL A 278 -17.67 -8.97 -3.30
C VAL A 278 -16.62 -7.98 -3.82
N GLY A 279 -15.69 -7.52 -2.98
CA GLY A 279 -14.76 -6.43 -3.30
C GLY A 279 -13.41 -6.86 -3.92
N ILE A 280 -13.05 -8.16 -3.85
CA ILE A 280 -11.71 -8.64 -4.24
C ILE A 280 -11.52 -8.99 -5.72
N ALA A 281 -12.53 -8.81 -6.57
CA ALA A 281 -12.45 -9.15 -8.00
C ALA A 281 -11.27 -8.45 -8.72
N TYR A 282 -10.99 -7.19 -8.34
CA TYR A 282 -9.86 -6.44 -8.90
C TYR A 282 -8.51 -7.11 -8.59
N ALA A 283 -8.32 -7.59 -7.35
CA ALA A 283 -7.08 -8.20 -6.87
C ALA A 283 -6.86 -9.59 -7.50
N LEU A 284 -7.94 -10.31 -7.80
CA LEU A 284 -7.90 -11.57 -8.56
C LEU A 284 -7.42 -11.32 -10.00
N GLU A 285 -7.95 -10.31 -10.67
CA GLU A 285 -7.55 -9.94 -12.04
C GLU A 285 -6.09 -9.47 -12.08
N HIS A 286 -5.70 -8.58 -11.16
CA HIS A 286 -4.30 -8.11 -11.01
C HIS A 286 -3.33 -9.26 -10.76
N GLY A 287 -3.68 -10.17 -9.86
CA GLY A 287 -2.82 -11.27 -9.42
C GLY A 287 -2.72 -12.45 -10.37
N THR A 288 -3.67 -12.60 -11.31
CA THR A 288 -3.70 -13.76 -12.21
C THR A 288 -3.58 -13.40 -13.69
N ARG A 289 -3.94 -12.18 -14.09
CA ARG A 289 -3.95 -11.70 -15.49
C ARG A 289 -3.32 -10.31 -15.62
N THR A 290 -2.30 -10.04 -14.81
CA THR A 290 -1.52 -8.79 -14.71
C THR A 290 -1.28 -8.11 -16.06
N ALA A 291 -0.75 -8.83 -17.06
CA ALA A 291 -0.47 -8.27 -18.38
C ALA A 291 -1.76 -7.91 -19.17
N THR A 292 -2.79 -8.75 -19.10
CA THR A 292 -4.07 -8.53 -19.80
C THR A 292 -4.78 -7.29 -19.31
N ILE A 293 -4.96 -7.14 -17.99
CA ILE A 293 -5.59 -5.95 -17.42
C ILE A 293 -4.71 -4.71 -17.59
N GLY A 294 -3.38 -4.86 -17.52
CA GLY A 294 -2.41 -3.82 -17.85
C GLY A 294 -2.66 -3.21 -19.23
N HIS A 295 -2.68 -4.04 -20.28
CA HIS A 295 -2.99 -3.60 -21.64
C HIS A 295 -4.40 -3.02 -21.78
N ALA A 296 -5.40 -3.61 -21.12
CA ALA A 296 -6.79 -3.16 -21.21
C ALA A 296 -6.98 -1.74 -20.66
N LEU A 297 -6.36 -1.40 -19.52
CA LEU A 297 -6.49 -0.07 -18.92
C LEU A 297 -5.57 0.97 -19.57
N SER A 298 -4.41 0.57 -20.10
CA SER A 298 -3.56 1.45 -20.92
C SER A 298 -4.22 1.87 -22.24
N ALA A 299 -5.25 1.17 -22.72
CA ALA A 299 -5.91 1.47 -23.99
C ALA A 299 -6.83 2.72 -23.95
N SER A 300 -7.29 3.16 -22.78
CA SER A 300 -8.18 4.32 -22.67
C SER A 300 -8.15 4.96 -21.28
N PRO A 301 -8.05 6.31 -21.18
CA PRO A 301 -8.16 7.00 -19.89
C PRO A 301 -9.52 6.82 -19.22
N MET A 302 -10.60 6.56 -20.00
CA MET A 302 -11.92 6.24 -19.42
C MET A 302 -11.98 4.83 -18.84
N ALA A 303 -11.24 3.87 -19.39
CA ALA A 303 -11.12 2.53 -18.82
C ALA A 303 -10.35 2.58 -17.49
N LEU A 304 -9.22 3.30 -17.47
CA LEU A 304 -8.45 3.55 -16.25
C LEU A 304 -9.27 4.27 -15.17
N LEU A 305 -10.01 5.33 -15.55
CA LEU A 305 -10.89 6.07 -14.64
C LEU A 305 -12.02 5.21 -14.08
N ALA A 306 -12.65 4.35 -14.88
CA ALA A 306 -13.69 3.45 -14.38
C ALA A 306 -13.14 2.48 -13.32
N TRP A 307 -11.98 1.86 -13.59
CA TRP A 307 -11.38 0.87 -12.70
C TRP A 307 -10.83 1.45 -11.40
N ILE A 308 -10.15 2.60 -11.46
CA ILE A 308 -9.54 3.26 -10.28
C ILE A 308 -10.56 4.13 -9.54
N GLY A 309 -11.41 4.86 -10.27
CA GLY A 309 -12.42 5.75 -9.69
C GLY A 309 -13.43 5.01 -8.81
N GLU A 310 -13.79 3.78 -9.17
CA GLU A 310 -14.60 2.88 -8.32
C GLU A 310 -14.02 2.76 -6.91
N LYS A 311 -12.70 2.60 -6.79
CA LYS A 311 -12.04 2.34 -5.51
C LYS A 311 -12.04 3.60 -4.65
N PHE A 312 -11.77 4.76 -5.24
CA PHE A 312 -11.94 6.04 -4.55
C PHE A 312 -13.36 6.26 -4.02
N LEU A 313 -14.39 5.78 -4.72
CA LEU A 313 -15.79 5.91 -4.31
C LEU A 313 -16.26 4.84 -3.30
N GLU A 314 -15.72 3.62 -3.31
CA GLU A 314 -16.16 2.53 -2.41
C GLU A 314 -15.33 2.39 -1.14
N TRP A 315 -14.07 2.85 -1.18
CA TRP A 315 -13.09 2.62 -0.11
C TRP A 315 -12.96 3.82 0.84
N SER A 316 -13.41 5.00 0.43
CA SER A 316 -13.50 6.20 1.27
C SER A 316 -14.77 6.18 2.14
N ASP A 317 -14.74 6.89 3.27
CA ASP A 317 -15.93 7.18 4.11
C ASP A 317 -16.86 8.18 3.42
N THR A 318 -16.29 9.24 2.84
CA THR A 318 -17.00 10.23 2.02
C THR A 318 -16.42 10.24 0.62
N ASP A 319 -17.28 10.23 -0.41
CA ASP A 319 -16.88 10.35 -1.82
C ASP A 319 -15.92 11.55 -2.01
N PRO A 320 -14.66 11.34 -2.44
CA PRO A 320 -13.72 12.43 -2.64
C PRO A 320 -14.12 13.29 -3.84
N SER A 321 -13.59 14.52 -3.90
CA SER A 321 -13.82 15.43 -5.03
C SER A 321 -13.36 14.83 -6.35
N LEU A 322 -14.00 15.21 -7.45
CA LEU A 322 -13.54 14.81 -8.78
C LEU A 322 -12.10 15.27 -9.03
N ASP A 323 -11.67 16.43 -8.51
CA ASP A 323 -10.28 16.86 -8.62
C ASP A 323 -9.30 15.87 -7.98
N HIS A 324 -9.56 15.34 -6.78
CA HIS A 324 -8.67 14.34 -6.15
C HIS A 324 -8.62 13.04 -6.95
N ILE A 325 -9.77 12.52 -7.39
CA ILE A 325 -9.82 11.29 -8.18
C ILE A 325 -9.08 11.47 -9.51
N LEU A 326 -9.36 12.58 -10.21
CA LEU A 326 -8.74 12.87 -11.50
C LEU A 326 -7.26 13.26 -11.38
N GLN A 327 -6.81 13.83 -10.27
CA GLN A 327 -5.39 14.05 -9.98
C GLN A 327 -4.64 12.72 -9.93
N SER A 328 -5.13 11.74 -9.16
CA SER A 328 -4.51 10.41 -9.09
C SER A 328 -4.59 9.67 -10.44
N VAL A 329 -5.76 9.61 -11.07
CA VAL A 329 -5.93 8.91 -12.35
C VAL A 329 -5.11 9.55 -13.47
N THR A 330 -5.00 10.89 -13.51
CA THR A 330 -4.14 11.58 -14.50
C THR A 330 -2.67 11.30 -14.21
N LEU A 331 -2.21 11.32 -12.96
CA LEU A 331 -0.83 10.93 -12.61
C LEU A 331 -0.54 9.50 -13.10
N TYR A 332 -1.44 8.55 -12.84
CA TYR A 332 -1.32 7.16 -13.28
C TYR A 332 -1.20 7.04 -14.80
N TRP A 333 -1.97 7.82 -15.56
CA TRP A 333 -1.89 7.88 -17.03
C TRP A 333 -0.58 8.49 -17.51
N MET A 334 -0.21 9.68 -17.01
CA MET A 334 0.96 10.42 -17.48
C MET A 334 2.29 9.71 -17.17
N THR A 335 2.28 8.76 -16.24
CA THR A 335 3.46 7.97 -15.83
C THR A 335 3.37 6.48 -16.19
N ASP A 336 2.34 6.06 -16.93
CA ASP A 336 2.12 4.66 -17.34
C ASP A 336 2.19 3.69 -16.13
N THR A 337 1.63 4.13 -14.99
CA THR A 337 1.78 3.45 -13.69
C THR A 337 1.05 2.11 -13.65
N PHE A 338 -0.20 2.06 -14.10
CA PHE A 338 -1.08 0.90 -13.88
C PHE A 338 -0.47 -0.46 -14.28
N PRO A 339 0.06 -0.67 -15.50
CA PRO A 339 0.66 -1.95 -15.87
C PRO A 339 1.95 -2.28 -15.10
N ARG A 340 2.63 -1.28 -14.52
CA ARG A 340 3.89 -1.42 -13.78
C ARG A 340 3.71 -1.62 -12.28
N CYS A 341 2.55 -1.28 -11.72
CA CYS A 341 2.37 -1.17 -10.27
C CYS A 341 1.65 -2.38 -9.61
N ILE A 342 0.96 -3.21 -10.41
CA ILE A 342 0.11 -4.32 -9.94
C ILE A 342 0.85 -5.65 -9.73
N TYR A 343 2.19 -5.69 -9.81
CA TYR A 343 2.98 -6.90 -9.53
C TYR A 343 2.82 -7.48 -8.10
N PRO A 344 2.55 -6.72 -7.02
CA PRO A 344 2.42 -7.30 -5.68
C PRO A 344 1.23 -8.26 -5.50
N TYR A 345 0.28 -8.26 -6.44
CA TYR A 345 -0.93 -9.07 -6.36
C TYR A 345 -0.77 -10.52 -6.83
N ARG A 346 0.34 -10.88 -7.51
CA ARG A 346 0.62 -12.26 -7.95
C ARG A 346 1.47 -13.02 -6.94
N GLY A 347 1.15 -14.30 -6.72
CA GLY A 347 1.90 -15.21 -5.87
C GLY A 347 2.42 -16.42 -6.65
N SER A 348 3.69 -16.75 -6.42
CA SER A 348 4.35 -17.95 -6.96
C SER A 348 3.91 -19.17 -6.14
N SER A 349 2.84 -19.87 -6.54
CA SER A 349 2.28 -21.00 -5.78
C SER A 349 1.53 -21.99 -6.68
N GLY A 350 2.23 -22.93 -7.28
CA GLY A 350 1.66 -24.04 -8.06
C GLY A 350 2.69 -24.72 -8.96
N ASP A 351 2.43 -25.98 -9.31
CA ASP A 351 3.35 -26.79 -10.11
C ASP A 351 3.36 -26.43 -11.62
N ASP A 352 2.51 -25.49 -12.05
CA ASP A 352 2.21 -25.20 -13.45
C ASP A 352 2.67 -23.80 -13.93
N GLU A 353 3.64 -23.19 -13.25
CA GLU A 353 4.20 -21.82 -13.46
C GLU A 353 3.18 -20.66 -13.43
N ARG A 354 1.88 -20.94 -13.46
CA ARG A 354 0.83 -19.92 -13.54
C ARG A 354 0.72 -19.16 -12.21
N PRO A 355 0.70 -17.81 -12.24
CA PRO A 355 0.52 -17.03 -11.02
C PRO A 355 -0.84 -17.33 -10.39
N ARG A 356 -0.85 -17.44 -9.06
CA ARG A 356 -2.07 -17.44 -8.25
C ARG A 356 -2.26 -16.05 -7.64
N GLN A 357 -3.46 -15.77 -7.12
CA GLN A 357 -3.65 -14.59 -6.28
C GLN A 357 -2.67 -14.66 -5.09
N ALA A 358 -1.89 -13.61 -4.88
CA ALA A 358 -1.02 -13.52 -3.73
C ALA A 358 -1.85 -13.56 -2.44
N LYS A 359 -1.42 -14.40 -1.49
CA LYS A 359 -1.38 -13.91 -0.11
C LYS A 359 -0.32 -12.80 -0.15
N VAL A 360 -0.68 -11.54 0.04
CA VAL A 360 0.18 -10.35 -0.18
C VAL A 360 1.42 -10.29 0.77
N SER A 361 1.70 -11.36 1.51
CA SER A 361 2.92 -11.61 2.30
C SER A 361 4.07 -12.27 1.50
N GLY A 362 4.12 -12.08 0.17
CA GLY A 362 5.28 -12.46 -0.65
C GLY A 362 5.36 -13.95 -1.01
N LYS A 363 6.58 -14.53 -0.98
CA LYS A 363 6.93 -15.88 -1.50
C LYS A 363 6.36 -17.05 -0.66
N GLY A 364 5.06 -17.04 -0.37
CA GLY A 364 4.35 -18.06 0.41
C GLY A 364 4.63 -18.04 1.93
N ARG A 365 5.41 -17.06 2.41
CA ARG A 365 5.82 -16.94 3.81
C ARG A 365 4.66 -16.53 4.71
N GLU A 366 4.63 -17.07 5.92
CA GLU A 366 3.80 -16.54 7.00
C GLU A 366 4.26 -15.13 7.38
N ARG A 367 3.32 -14.32 7.89
CA ARG A 367 3.66 -12.93 8.25
C ARG A 367 4.52 -12.93 9.51
N PRO A 368 5.68 -12.25 9.52
CA PRO A 368 6.50 -12.17 10.72
C PRO A 368 5.75 -11.41 11.83
N TYR A 369 5.95 -11.89 13.06
CA TYR A 369 5.77 -11.08 14.26
C TYR A 369 6.83 -9.96 14.25
N VAL A 370 6.44 -8.74 14.62
CA VAL A 370 7.36 -7.59 14.68
C VAL A 370 7.67 -7.28 16.14
N GLU A 371 8.89 -7.59 16.57
CA GLU A 371 9.39 -7.33 17.94
C GLU A 371 9.61 -5.83 18.22
N LYS A 372 9.90 -5.05 17.18
CA LYS A 372 10.13 -3.61 17.28
C LYS A 372 8.83 -2.84 17.61
N PRO A 373 8.92 -1.66 18.25
CA PRO A 373 7.77 -0.81 18.52
C PRO A 373 6.84 -0.70 17.32
N SER A 374 5.55 -0.91 17.57
CA SER A 374 4.51 -0.87 16.56
C SER A 374 3.33 0.00 16.99
N GLY A 375 2.86 0.86 16.09
CA GLY A 375 1.64 1.65 16.23
C GLY A 375 0.53 1.18 15.29
N TYR A 376 -0.73 1.33 15.68
CA TYR A 376 -1.89 1.02 14.82
C TYR A 376 -3.02 2.04 14.93
N SER A 377 -3.37 2.68 13.82
CA SER A 377 -4.60 3.50 13.69
C SER A 377 -5.71 2.69 13.04
N PHE A 378 -6.81 2.50 13.77
CA PHE A 378 -8.01 1.85 13.27
C PHE A 378 -8.97 2.90 12.70
N PHE A 379 -9.32 2.74 11.43
CA PHE A 379 -10.35 3.51 10.72
C PHE A 379 -11.52 2.57 10.36
N PRO A 380 -12.79 2.94 10.65
CA PRO A 380 -13.92 2.01 10.62
C PRO A 380 -14.36 1.57 9.22
N LEU A 381 -14.02 2.35 8.18
CA LEU A 381 -14.38 2.04 6.78
C LEU A 381 -13.18 1.61 5.92
N GLU A 382 -12.06 1.25 6.54
CA GLU A 382 -11.01 0.42 5.93
C GLU A 382 -11.62 -0.84 5.27
N LEU A 383 -10.93 -1.42 4.29
CA LEU A 383 -11.37 -2.58 3.49
C LEU A 383 -11.49 -3.84 4.34
N VAL A 384 -10.48 -4.06 5.19
CA VAL A 384 -10.37 -5.22 6.07
C VAL A 384 -9.97 -4.71 7.46
N PRO A 385 -10.88 -4.01 8.15
CA PRO A 385 -10.61 -3.41 9.45
C PRO A 385 -10.37 -4.52 10.47
N MET A 386 -9.31 -4.38 11.26
CA MET A 386 -8.84 -5.43 12.17
C MET A 386 -8.87 -4.91 13.60
N PRO A 387 -9.49 -5.63 14.54
CA PRO A 387 -9.46 -5.28 15.96
C PRO A 387 -8.04 -5.05 16.46
N VAL A 388 -7.85 -4.02 17.28
CA VAL A 388 -6.58 -3.67 17.93
C VAL A 388 -5.98 -4.89 18.64
N SER A 389 -6.83 -5.64 19.36
CA SER A 389 -6.42 -6.87 20.07
C SER A 389 -5.95 -7.99 19.14
N TRP A 390 -6.47 -8.07 17.92
CA TRP A 390 -6.01 -9.03 16.91
C TRP A 390 -4.68 -8.57 16.30
N VAL A 391 -4.51 -7.25 16.05
CA VAL A 391 -3.23 -6.70 15.57
C VAL A 391 -2.12 -6.94 16.59
N ALA A 392 -2.41 -6.78 17.88
CA ALA A 392 -1.49 -7.05 18.99
C ALA A 392 -0.98 -8.50 19.07
N THR A 393 -1.66 -9.48 18.46
CA THR A 393 -1.13 -10.86 18.41
C THR A 393 0.03 -11.03 17.44
N ASN A 394 0.30 -10.04 16.58
CA ASN A 394 1.32 -10.14 15.51
C ASN A 394 2.34 -8.98 15.50
N CYS A 395 2.44 -8.20 16.59
CA CYS A 395 3.53 -7.24 16.82
C CYS A 395 3.58 -6.77 18.28
N ASN A 396 4.72 -6.19 18.66
CA ASN A 396 4.90 -5.40 19.88
C ASN A 396 4.15 -4.07 19.75
N LEU A 397 2.83 -4.10 19.96
CA LEU A 397 1.94 -2.96 19.82
C LEU A 397 2.05 -2.02 21.03
N VAL A 398 2.70 -0.87 20.85
CA VAL A 398 2.98 0.12 21.90
C VAL A 398 2.02 1.31 21.90
N LEU A 399 1.33 1.54 20.77
CA LEU A 399 0.24 2.52 20.66
C LEU A 399 -0.86 2.00 19.74
N SER A 400 -2.11 2.25 20.11
CA SER A 400 -3.26 2.03 19.23
C SER A 400 -4.28 3.14 19.37
N LYS A 401 -4.94 3.49 18.26
CA LYS A 401 -5.93 4.57 18.17
C LYS A 401 -7.14 4.07 17.39
N VAL A 402 -8.35 4.45 17.83
CA VAL A 402 -9.63 3.98 17.25
C VAL A 402 -10.49 5.19 16.88
N HIS A 403 -10.63 5.42 15.58
CA HIS A 403 -11.37 6.56 15.03
C HIS A 403 -12.85 6.23 14.80
N GLN A 404 -13.69 7.27 14.79
CA GLN A 404 -15.14 7.14 14.58
C GLN A 404 -15.56 7.31 13.11
N SER A 405 -14.63 7.68 12.23
CA SER A 405 -14.84 8.01 10.81
C SER A 405 -13.51 7.84 10.05
N GLY A 406 -13.56 7.82 8.72
CA GLY A 406 -12.42 7.57 7.83
C GLY A 406 -12.44 6.16 7.22
N GLY A 407 -12.08 6.11 5.93
CA GLY A 407 -11.97 4.89 5.14
C GLY A 407 -10.54 4.38 5.01
N HIS A 408 -10.26 3.77 3.86
CA HIS A 408 -8.97 3.19 3.48
C HIS A 408 -7.88 4.25 3.25
N PHE A 409 -8.23 5.40 2.66
CA PHE A 409 -7.28 6.43 2.24
C PHE A 409 -7.01 7.40 3.40
N ALA A 410 -6.63 6.87 4.57
CA ALA A 410 -6.52 7.62 5.82
C ALA A 410 -5.70 8.93 5.72
N ALA A 411 -4.62 8.94 4.92
CA ALA A 411 -3.80 10.14 4.70
C ALA A 411 -4.51 11.23 3.87
N MET A 412 -5.39 10.84 2.93
CA MET A 412 -6.16 11.74 2.08
C MET A 412 -7.45 12.20 2.75
N GLU A 413 -8.16 11.29 3.43
CA GLU A 413 -9.45 11.54 4.08
C GLU A 413 -9.28 12.24 5.42
N LYS A 414 -8.30 11.79 6.21
CA LYS A 414 -8.11 12.12 7.62
C LYS A 414 -6.67 12.56 7.95
N PRO A 415 -6.08 13.51 7.19
CA PRO A 415 -4.66 13.89 7.32
C PRO A 415 -4.28 14.37 8.73
N ASN A 416 -5.16 15.13 9.41
CA ASN A 416 -4.91 15.60 10.77
C ASN A 416 -4.88 14.42 11.77
N GLU A 417 -5.89 13.55 11.71
CA GLU A 417 -6.06 12.42 12.64
C GLU A 417 -4.92 11.39 12.47
N LEU A 418 -4.51 11.09 11.23
CA LEU A 418 -3.37 10.23 10.96
C LEU A 418 -2.03 10.86 11.37
N LEU A 419 -1.83 12.17 11.14
CA LEU A 419 -0.61 12.86 11.56
C LEU A 419 -0.49 12.90 13.09
N GLU A 420 -1.57 13.23 13.81
CA GLU A 420 -1.60 13.23 15.28
C GLU A 420 -1.28 11.84 15.86
N ASP A 421 -1.79 10.77 15.25
CA ASP A 421 -1.48 9.39 15.64
C ASP A 421 -0.01 9.02 15.39
N ILE A 422 0.54 9.39 14.22
CA ILE A 422 1.95 9.21 13.90
C ILE A 422 2.82 9.93 14.95
N GLU A 423 2.58 11.22 15.20
CA GLU A 423 3.34 12.02 16.17
C GLU A 423 3.23 11.44 17.60
N ALA A 424 2.05 10.96 18.00
CA ALA A 424 1.84 10.30 19.29
C ALA A 424 2.61 8.96 19.42
N TYR A 425 2.76 8.22 18.31
CA TYR A 425 3.52 6.97 18.26
C TYR A 425 5.03 7.17 18.39
N LEU A 426 5.57 8.32 17.98
CA LEU A 426 7.02 8.58 18.03
C LEU A 426 7.56 8.55 19.47
N LEU A 427 6.80 9.03 20.46
CA LEU A 427 7.22 9.09 21.86
C LEU A 427 7.58 7.69 22.44
N PRO A 428 6.69 6.67 22.42
CA PRO A 428 7.06 5.34 22.88
C PRO A 428 8.10 4.66 21.97
N ALA A 429 8.10 4.94 20.66
CA ALA A 429 9.04 4.33 19.72
C ALA A 429 10.49 4.76 19.95
N THR A 430 10.75 6.05 20.20
CA THR A 430 12.10 6.55 20.51
C THR A 430 12.57 6.06 21.88
N LEU A 431 11.72 6.17 22.92
CA LEU A 431 12.06 5.72 24.27
C LEU A 431 12.49 4.25 24.34
N ILE A 432 11.79 3.35 23.63
CA ILE A 432 12.16 1.92 23.59
C ILE A 432 13.48 1.73 22.83
N THR A 433 13.70 2.46 21.74
CA THR A 433 14.95 2.41 20.96
C THR A 433 16.16 2.89 21.79
N GLU A 434 15.98 3.93 22.60
CA GLU A 434 16.98 4.44 23.55
C GLU A 434 17.27 3.43 24.67
N LEU A 435 16.25 2.79 25.24
CA LEU A 435 16.42 1.76 26.26
C LEU A 435 17.16 0.53 25.71
N GLU A 436 16.82 0.06 24.51
CA GLU A 436 17.52 -1.04 23.86
C GLU A 436 18.99 -0.72 23.57
N THR A 437 19.28 0.46 23.04
CA THR A 437 20.66 0.89 22.76
C THR A 437 21.46 1.05 24.04
N HIS A 438 20.86 1.59 25.11
CA HIS A 438 21.48 1.67 26.44
C HIS A 438 21.72 0.29 27.08
N HIS A 439 20.79 -0.65 26.92
CA HIS A 439 20.95 -2.04 27.38
C HIS A 439 22.04 -2.78 26.60
N LYS A 440 22.07 -2.65 25.27
CA LYS A 440 23.14 -3.19 24.41
C LYS A 440 24.50 -2.57 24.77
N ALA A 441 24.57 -1.26 25.00
CA ALA A 441 25.80 -0.57 25.43
C ALA A 441 26.28 -1.02 26.82
N LYS A 442 25.38 -1.17 27.80
CA LYS A 442 25.71 -1.73 29.13
C LYS A 442 26.17 -3.19 29.06
N ALA A 443 25.53 -4.02 28.25
CA ALA A 443 25.97 -5.40 28.02
C ALA A 443 27.36 -5.44 27.36
N TRP A 444 27.66 -4.51 26.45
CA TRP A 444 29.00 -4.38 25.85
C TRP A 444 30.05 -3.87 26.85
N GLN A 445 29.69 -2.92 27.72
CA GLN A 445 30.56 -2.43 28.78
C GLN A 445 30.86 -3.51 29.82
N SER A 446 29.87 -4.34 30.21
CA SER A 446 30.11 -5.44 31.15
C SER A 446 31.00 -6.55 30.56
N HIS A 447 31.03 -6.73 29.23
CA HIS A 447 32.00 -7.59 28.55
C HIS A 447 33.39 -6.97 28.38
N ARG A 448 33.59 -5.70 28.79
CA ARG A 448 34.89 -5.00 28.74
C ARG A 448 35.61 -4.93 30.09
N VAL A 449 35.01 -5.42 31.17
CA VAL A 449 35.61 -5.45 32.52
C VAL A 449 36.09 -6.86 32.89
N SER A 450 36.94 -7.44 32.03
CA SER A 450 37.70 -8.66 32.36
C SER A 450 38.80 -8.94 31.33
N LEU A 451 39.89 -8.16 31.32
CA LEU A 451 41.16 -8.54 30.67
C LEU A 451 42.33 -7.59 31.04
N GLU A 452 42.59 -7.40 32.34
CA GLU A 452 43.88 -6.89 32.82
C GLU A 452 44.41 -7.76 33.96
N PHE A 453 45.42 -8.58 33.64
CA PHE A 453 46.35 -9.15 34.62
C PHE A 453 47.77 -8.74 34.21
N PRO A 454 48.61 -8.21 35.11
CA PRO A 454 49.99 -7.90 34.78
C PRO A 454 50.81 -9.15 34.51
N THR A 455 51.84 -9.01 33.68
CA THR A 455 52.87 -10.02 33.45
C THR A 455 53.72 -10.27 34.71
N VAL A 456 54.18 -11.52 34.90
CA VAL A 456 55.60 -11.89 35.03
C VAL A 456 55.75 -13.40 35.33
N SER A 457 56.82 -14.00 34.78
CA SER A 457 57.32 -15.36 34.98
C SER A 457 57.26 -15.87 36.44
N THR A 458 57.23 -17.17 36.75
CA THR A 458 58.40 -18.09 36.62
C THR A 458 57.99 -19.56 36.91
N ARG A 459 58.83 -20.51 36.45
CA ARG A 459 58.94 -21.92 36.90
C ARG A 459 57.80 -22.89 36.54
N LEU A 460 57.89 -23.45 35.33
CA LEU A 460 57.84 -24.92 35.21
C LEU A 460 59.01 -25.52 36.01
N ARG A 461 58.76 -26.53 36.84
CA ARG A 461 59.64 -27.70 37.09
C ARG A 461 59.00 -28.66 38.12
N TYR A 462 59.02 -29.95 37.80
CA TYR A 462 58.96 -31.13 38.71
C TYR A 462 57.81 -31.26 39.71
N ALA A 463 56.88 -32.18 39.42
CA ALA A 463 56.58 -33.36 40.24
C ALA A 463 55.40 -34.15 39.64
N LEU A 464 55.69 -35.08 38.72
CA LEU A 464 54.72 -36.05 38.21
C LEU A 464 55.38 -37.44 38.10
N GLU A 465 55.89 -37.94 39.22
CA GLU A 465 56.26 -39.35 39.42
C GLU A 465 56.37 -39.65 40.93
N GLU A 466 55.95 -40.86 41.31
CA GLU A 466 55.88 -41.47 42.66
C GLU A 466 54.69 -41.16 43.62
N GLY A 467 53.96 -42.25 43.96
CA GLY A 467 53.21 -42.46 45.21
C GLY A 467 51.85 -41.76 45.38
N HIS A 468 50.78 -42.39 45.92
CA HIS A 468 50.55 -43.80 46.22
C HIS A 468 49.03 -44.10 46.38
N ARG A 469 48.65 -45.33 46.01
CA ARG A 469 47.48 -46.14 46.42
C ARG A 469 46.44 -45.56 47.42
N MET A 470 45.18 -45.49 46.95
CA MET A 470 43.93 -45.99 47.55
C MET A 470 43.82 -46.30 49.07
N HIS A 471 42.71 -45.81 49.66
CA HIS A 471 41.82 -46.46 50.66
C HIS A 471 42.20 -46.55 52.17
N ARG A 472 41.50 -45.79 53.06
CA ARG A 472 40.33 -46.24 53.91
C ARG A 472 40.02 -45.37 55.18
N ARG A 473 38.71 -45.24 55.48
CA ARG A 473 38.00 -45.11 56.80
C ARG A 473 37.83 -43.74 57.57
N ASN A 474 36.56 -43.29 57.58
CA ASN A 474 35.69 -42.56 58.57
C ASN A 474 36.09 -42.47 60.07
N PRO A 475 35.42 -41.63 60.93
CA PRO A 475 34.63 -40.37 60.77
C PRO A 475 35.09 -39.30 61.85
N PRO A 476 34.29 -38.49 62.62
CA PRO A 476 32.91 -37.92 62.51
C PRO A 476 32.68 -36.40 62.90
N LEU A 477 31.48 -35.89 62.55
CA LEU A 477 30.54 -34.97 63.27
C LEU A 477 30.76 -33.44 63.51
N GLN A 478 29.63 -32.71 63.29
CA GLN A 478 29.21 -31.36 63.74
C GLN A 478 29.85 -30.10 63.09
N LEU A 479 29.13 -29.00 62.78
CA LEU A 479 27.67 -28.71 62.64
C LEU A 479 27.47 -27.38 61.85
N LEU A 480 26.34 -27.26 61.13
CA LEU A 480 25.64 -26.00 60.71
C LEU A 480 26.32 -25.02 59.72
N ILE A 481 25.61 -24.71 58.62
CA ILE A 481 25.34 -23.34 58.12
C ILE A 481 24.14 -23.40 57.15
N VAL A 482 23.32 -22.36 57.18
CA VAL A 482 22.10 -22.19 56.37
C VAL A 482 22.46 -21.76 54.93
N THR A 483 21.76 -22.30 53.93
CA THR A 483 21.77 -21.76 52.56
C THR A 483 20.34 -21.43 52.14
N ILE A 484 20.09 -20.16 51.79
CA ILE A 484 18.77 -19.69 51.38
C ILE A 484 18.49 -20.12 49.94
N THR A 485 17.35 -20.77 49.73
CA THR A 485 16.78 -21.10 48.42
C THR A 485 15.92 -19.95 47.90
N GLU A 486 16.19 -19.45 46.70
CA GLU A 486 15.17 -18.90 45.81
C GLU A 486 15.65 -18.91 44.35
N LEU A 487 15.22 -19.92 43.59
CA LEU A 487 15.29 -19.95 42.12
C LEU A 487 14.02 -20.57 41.57
N HIS A 488 13.22 -19.76 40.87
CA HIS A 488 11.96 -20.19 40.26
C HIS A 488 12.21 -20.98 38.96
N PRO A 489 11.48 -22.10 38.73
CA PRO A 489 11.61 -22.91 37.51
C PRO A 489 10.59 -22.56 36.40
N PHE A 490 10.79 -23.22 35.25
CA PHE A 490 9.91 -23.36 34.07
C PHE A 490 9.98 -22.30 32.94
N ARG A 491 10.89 -22.57 31.98
CA ARG A 491 10.52 -22.61 30.56
C ARG A 491 10.96 -23.95 29.97
N TYR A 492 9.99 -24.72 29.46
CA TYR A 492 10.28 -25.94 28.70
C TYR A 492 10.73 -25.57 27.29
N ILE A 493 11.89 -26.09 26.88
CA ILE A 493 12.37 -26.07 25.49
C ILE A 493 12.21 -27.49 24.96
N HIS A 494 11.45 -27.68 23.88
CA HIS A 494 11.42 -28.96 23.17
C HIS A 494 12.39 -28.90 21.98
N ILE A 495 13.52 -29.60 22.12
CA ILE A 495 14.49 -29.80 21.04
C ILE A 495 14.02 -30.92 20.11
N GLN A 496 14.19 -30.69 18.81
CA GLN A 496 13.92 -31.62 17.72
C GLN A 496 14.80 -32.88 17.77
N ILE A 497 14.25 -34.03 17.38
CA ILE A 497 14.98 -35.30 17.30
C ILE A 497 15.71 -35.39 15.96
N ASN A 498 17.04 -35.36 16.01
CA ASN A 498 17.88 -35.82 14.89
C ASN A 498 18.23 -37.30 15.07
N LYS A 499 17.71 -38.17 14.18
CA LYS A 499 18.39 -39.34 13.57
C LYS A 499 17.40 -40.28 12.89
N LEU A 500 17.33 -40.21 11.56
CA LEU A 500 17.19 -41.35 10.63
C LEU A 500 17.42 -40.81 9.20
N ASN A 501 18.01 -41.64 8.33
CA ASN A 501 18.30 -41.39 6.90
C ASN A 501 19.61 -40.66 6.51
N GLU A 502 20.72 -40.93 7.22
CA GLU A 502 21.99 -41.12 6.51
C GLU A 502 22.00 -42.54 5.89
N MET A 503 21.39 -42.74 4.71
CA MET A 503 21.64 -43.96 3.91
C MET A 503 21.24 -43.89 2.42
N SER A 504 21.48 -42.76 1.74
CA SER A 504 21.24 -42.66 0.29
C SER A 504 22.14 -41.62 -0.40
N LEU A 505 23.45 -41.71 -0.20
CA LEU A 505 24.45 -40.89 -0.91
C LEU A 505 25.67 -41.69 -1.41
N LEU A 506 25.40 -42.71 -2.22
CA LEU A 506 26.34 -43.42 -3.10
C LEU A 506 25.51 -44.19 -4.15
N ILE A 507 25.98 -44.29 -5.40
CA ILE A 507 25.19 -44.57 -6.64
C ILE A 507 24.39 -43.32 -7.05
N ASN A 508 24.66 -42.59 -8.15
CA ASN A 508 25.50 -42.85 -9.32
C ASN A 508 26.32 -41.60 -9.76
N LYS A 509 27.65 -41.74 -9.83
CA LYS A 509 28.47 -41.03 -10.82
C LYS A 509 28.63 -41.96 -12.03
N ARG A 510 28.03 -41.66 -13.17
CA ARG A 510 28.49 -42.15 -14.49
C ARG A 510 27.88 -41.37 -15.65
N MET A 511 28.74 -40.99 -16.59
CA MET A 511 28.46 -40.50 -17.95
C MET A 511 27.97 -39.03 -18.08
N PRO A 512 28.31 -38.33 -19.20
CA PRO A 512 28.93 -37.01 -19.06
C PRO A 512 28.16 -35.83 -19.67
N ARG A 513 28.58 -34.62 -19.28
CA ARG A 513 28.17 -33.36 -19.90
C ARG A 513 28.54 -33.35 -21.39
N LEU A 514 27.57 -33.11 -22.26
CA LEU A 514 27.81 -32.68 -23.63
C LEU A 514 27.78 -31.16 -23.71
N ASN A 515 28.87 -30.60 -24.21
CA ASN A 515 28.98 -29.22 -24.66
C ASN A 515 28.40 -29.14 -26.08
N PRO A 516 27.84 -28.00 -26.50
CA PRO A 516 28.39 -27.42 -27.74
C PRO A 516 28.56 -25.90 -27.67
N SER A 517 29.80 -25.48 -27.90
CA SER A 517 30.15 -24.10 -28.19
C SER A 517 29.87 -23.74 -29.67
N LYS A 518 29.49 -22.48 -29.91
CA LYS A 518 29.67 -21.72 -31.17
C LYS A 518 29.07 -22.30 -32.46
N HIS A 519 28.14 -21.55 -33.06
CA HIS A 519 28.26 -21.19 -34.47
C HIS A 519 27.70 -19.78 -34.73
N GLN A 520 28.41 -19.01 -35.55
CA GLN A 520 28.01 -17.67 -36.01
C GLN A 520 27.22 -17.75 -37.32
N HIS A 521 26.44 -16.70 -37.59
CA HIS A 521 25.92 -16.22 -38.89
C HIS A 521 25.27 -17.24 -39.84
N LEU A 522 24.00 -16.98 -40.20
CA LEU A 522 23.63 -16.43 -41.52
C LEU A 522 22.11 -16.26 -41.64
N THR A 523 21.66 -15.04 -41.96
CA THR A 523 20.42 -14.77 -42.72
C THR A 523 20.82 -14.55 -44.19
N PRO A 524 19.96 -14.90 -45.17
CA PRO A 524 19.11 -13.85 -45.74
C PRO A 524 17.71 -14.27 -46.23
N ASN A 525 16.89 -13.25 -46.43
CA ASN A 525 15.54 -13.19 -47.01
C ASN A 525 15.29 -14.01 -48.30
N LEU A 526 14.04 -14.46 -48.55
CA LEU A 526 13.12 -13.90 -49.58
C LEU A 526 11.83 -14.74 -49.88
N ARG A 527 10.68 -14.03 -49.92
CA ARG A 527 9.48 -14.14 -50.80
C ARG A 527 8.77 -15.48 -51.14
N ASN A 528 7.45 -15.45 -50.91
CA ASN A 528 6.33 -15.88 -51.77
C ASN A 528 6.42 -17.18 -52.62
N SER A 529 5.46 -18.11 -52.45
CA SER A 529 4.32 -18.18 -53.39
C SER A 529 3.20 -19.18 -53.01
N LYS A 530 2.04 -18.91 -53.64
CA LYS A 530 0.71 -19.52 -53.70
C LYS A 530 0.55 -21.05 -53.64
N ASN A 531 -0.58 -21.45 -53.03
CA ASN A 531 -1.53 -22.51 -53.41
C ASN A 531 -1.05 -23.77 -54.17
N HIS A 532 -1.30 -24.93 -53.58
CA HIS A 532 -2.13 -25.95 -54.25
C HIS A 532 -2.91 -26.83 -53.26
N GLN A 533 -4.06 -27.34 -53.71
CA GLN A 533 -4.88 -28.33 -53.00
C GLN A 533 -4.34 -29.74 -53.28
N SER A 534 -4.39 -30.62 -52.29
CA SER A 534 -4.47 -32.07 -52.51
C SER A 534 -5.27 -32.73 -51.38
N LYS A 535 -5.95 -33.84 -51.70
CA LYS A 535 -6.94 -34.48 -50.83
C LYS A 535 -6.31 -35.56 -49.93
N GLN A 536 -6.91 -35.70 -48.75
CA GLN A 536 -7.12 -36.94 -47.97
C GLN A 536 -6.02 -38.02 -47.94
N LEU A 537 -5.55 -38.32 -46.72
CA LEU A 537 -5.44 -39.70 -46.21
C LEU A 537 -5.44 -39.66 -44.67
N ILE A 538 -6.32 -40.43 -44.04
CA ILE A 538 -6.47 -40.54 -42.58
C ILE A 538 -5.95 -41.92 -42.14
N PRO A 539 -5.10 -42.00 -41.11
CA PRO A 539 -4.92 -43.21 -40.31
C PRO A 539 -5.59 -43.07 -38.93
N ASN A 540 -6.13 -44.18 -38.42
CA ASN A 540 -6.95 -44.23 -37.21
C ASN A 540 -6.18 -43.95 -35.91
N ILE A 541 -6.82 -43.25 -34.96
CA ILE A 541 -6.38 -43.13 -33.56
C ILE A 541 -7.33 -43.97 -32.69
N PRO A 542 -6.86 -44.92 -31.87
CA PRO A 542 -7.70 -45.65 -30.91
C PRO A 542 -7.98 -44.77 -29.67
N PRO A 543 -9.16 -44.90 -29.02
CA PRO A 543 -9.50 -44.12 -27.84
C PRO A 543 -8.70 -44.57 -26.59
N PRO A 544 -8.38 -43.66 -25.66
CA PRO A 544 -7.69 -44.01 -24.42
C PRO A 544 -8.60 -44.81 -23.47
N LEU A 545 -8.00 -45.76 -22.73
CA LEU A 545 -8.70 -46.61 -21.78
C LEU A 545 -9.27 -45.80 -20.60
N THR A 546 -10.53 -46.07 -20.26
CA THR A 546 -11.14 -45.65 -18.98
C THR A 546 -10.56 -46.47 -17.84
N LEU A 547 -9.61 -45.91 -17.08
CA LEU A 547 -9.09 -46.54 -15.87
C LEU A 547 -9.98 -46.18 -14.67
N LEU A 548 -10.89 -47.09 -14.30
CA LEU A 548 -11.67 -46.98 -13.07
C LEU A 548 -10.80 -47.30 -11.85
N ILE A 549 -10.42 -46.26 -11.09
CA ILE A 549 -9.87 -46.39 -9.74
C ILE A 549 -10.98 -46.00 -8.74
N PRO A 550 -11.31 -46.84 -7.73
CA PRO A 550 -12.37 -46.55 -6.80
C PRO A 550 -11.95 -45.44 -5.81
N LEU A 551 -12.74 -44.37 -5.74
CA LEU A 551 -12.66 -43.38 -4.67
C LEU A 551 -13.06 -44.02 -3.34
N ALA A 552 -12.07 -44.28 -2.49
CA ALA A 552 -12.29 -44.64 -1.10
C ALA A 552 -12.96 -43.46 -0.36
N LYS A 553 -13.82 -43.81 0.60
CA LYS A 553 -14.59 -42.88 1.43
C LYS A 553 -13.62 -42.08 2.32
N ASP A 554 -13.80 -40.76 2.39
CA ASP A 554 -13.82 -40.00 3.64
C ASP A 554 -14.18 -38.51 3.40
N THR A 555 -15.47 -38.25 3.20
CA THR A 555 -16.06 -36.90 3.18
C THR A 555 -17.30 -36.83 4.07
N LYS A 556 -17.09 -37.02 5.38
CA LYS A 556 -18.09 -36.77 6.43
C LYS A 556 -17.49 -35.98 7.60
N LEU A 557 -17.14 -34.71 7.36
CA LEU A 557 -16.86 -33.71 8.41
C LEU A 557 -16.74 -32.27 7.84
N LEU A 558 -17.69 -31.85 7.00
CA LEU A 558 -17.75 -30.45 6.49
C LEU A 558 -19.14 -30.03 5.96
N HIS A 559 -20.22 -30.63 6.47
CA HIS A 559 -21.59 -30.35 6.00
C HIS A 559 -22.67 -30.45 7.09
N GLN A 560 -22.33 -30.13 8.34
CA GLN A 560 -23.29 -30.08 9.46
C GLN A 560 -23.44 -28.70 10.13
N ASP A 561 -22.43 -27.82 10.06
CA ASP A 561 -22.50 -26.51 10.72
C ASP A 561 -23.29 -25.44 9.94
N LEU A 562 -23.55 -25.64 8.65
CA LEU A 562 -24.30 -24.70 7.80
C LEU A 562 -25.84 -24.85 7.85
N LEU A 563 -26.36 -25.89 8.51
CA LEU A 563 -27.80 -26.15 8.60
C LEU A 563 -28.42 -25.86 9.98
N MET A 564 -27.59 -25.59 11.00
CA MET A 564 -28.02 -25.35 12.39
C MET A 564 -28.32 -23.86 12.73
N GLN A 565 -28.42 -22.98 11.73
CA GLN A 565 -28.83 -21.57 11.92
C GLN A 565 -30.06 -21.12 11.10
N GLN A 566 -30.67 -21.99 10.29
CA GLN A 566 -31.85 -21.62 9.48
C GLN A 566 -33.22 -21.89 10.15
N SER A 567 -33.25 -22.36 11.41
CA SER A 567 -34.47 -22.82 12.08
C SER A 567 -35.00 -21.89 13.18
N SER A 568 -34.75 -20.58 13.11
CA SER A 568 -35.20 -19.61 14.14
C SER A 568 -35.79 -18.28 13.66
N VAL A 569 -36.22 -18.14 12.39
CA VAL A 569 -37.09 -17.02 11.95
C VAL A 569 -38.17 -17.48 10.96
N ARG A 570 -39.17 -18.21 11.46
CA ARG A 570 -40.47 -18.37 10.79
C ARG A 570 -41.60 -18.43 11.82
N HIS A 571 -42.08 -17.26 12.25
CA HIS A 571 -43.51 -17.02 12.55
C HIS A 571 -43.72 -15.54 12.86
N LEU A 572 -44.45 -14.84 11.96
CA LEU A 572 -45.44 -13.78 12.19
C LEU A 572 -45.49 -12.84 10.98
N ALA A 573 -46.29 -13.23 9.98
CA ALA A 573 -46.82 -12.31 8.99
C ALA A 573 -48.29 -12.06 9.33
N ALA A 574 -48.62 -10.84 9.76
CA ALA A 574 -49.98 -10.36 9.93
C ALA A 574 -50.03 -8.84 9.73
N HIS A 575 -50.36 -8.43 8.50
CA HIS A 575 -50.89 -7.09 8.19
C HIS A 575 -52.32 -6.98 8.80
N PRO A 576 -52.87 -5.78 9.07
CA PRO A 576 -53.24 -4.87 7.97
C PRO A 576 -53.36 -3.35 8.26
N THR A 577 -53.83 -2.67 7.20
CA THR A 577 -54.52 -1.36 7.14
C THR A 577 -53.73 -0.06 7.25
N ALA A 578 -54.05 0.83 6.31
CA ALA A 578 -53.56 2.20 6.21
C ALA A 578 -54.61 3.19 6.76
N GLN A 579 -54.16 4.35 7.25
CA GLN A 579 -55.00 5.55 7.32
C GLN A 579 -54.16 6.83 7.13
N ARG A 580 -54.71 7.76 6.34
CA ARG A 580 -54.23 9.15 6.23
C ARG A 580 -55.02 10.03 7.21
N SER A 581 -54.35 10.97 7.88
CA SER A 581 -54.98 12.20 8.36
C SER A 581 -54.02 13.39 8.29
N LYS A 582 -54.58 14.59 8.09
CA LYS A 582 -53.87 15.87 7.88
C LYS A 582 -53.78 16.70 9.18
N ALA A 583 -53.14 17.86 9.06
CA ALA A 583 -53.26 19.07 9.90
C ALA A 583 -52.34 19.13 11.14
N SER A 584 -51.80 20.29 11.59
CA SER A 584 -51.87 21.67 11.03
C SER A 584 -50.91 22.68 11.70
N ILE A 585 -50.39 23.63 10.90
CA ILE A 585 -50.28 25.10 11.12
C ILE A 585 -49.50 25.64 12.36
N LEU A 586 -48.49 26.49 12.09
CA LEU A 586 -48.33 27.91 12.54
C LEU A 586 -47.03 28.48 11.92
N ARG A 587 -47.07 29.30 10.86
CA ARG A 587 -47.22 30.78 10.80
C ARG A 587 -46.02 31.61 11.31
N GLN A 588 -45.32 32.26 10.36
CA GLN A 588 -45.03 33.71 10.21
C GLN A 588 -43.92 33.86 9.14
N GLY A 589 -43.82 34.90 8.30
CA GLY A 589 -44.67 36.08 8.11
C GLY A 589 -43.92 37.14 7.26
N HIS A 590 -44.65 37.87 6.40
CA HIS A 590 -44.18 38.97 5.52
C HIS A 590 -43.27 38.62 4.32
N PHE A 591 -43.20 39.37 3.21
CA PHE A 591 -44.04 40.30 2.44
C PHE A 591 -43.04 41.12 1.59
N GLN A 592 -43.10 41.07 0.25
CA GLN A 592 -43.27 42.29 -0.56
C GLN A 592 -43.52 41.99 -2.05
N LYS A 593 -44.31 42.88 -2.66
CA LYS A 593 -44.49 43.06 -4.12
C LYS A 593 -43.26 43.84 -4.66
N ARG A 594 -42.97 44.06 -5.94
CA ARG A 594 -43.70 44.21 -7.22
C ARG A 594 -42.58 44.20 -8.31
N GLU A 595 -42.76 43.87 -9.57
CA GLU A 595 -43.38 44.69 -10.64
C GLU A 595 -43.55 43.89 -11.95
N LYS A 596 -44.34 44.43 -12.89
CA LYS A 596 -44.51 43.93 -14.26
C LYS A 596 -43.80 44.86 -15.25
N ARG A 597 -43.41 44.36 -16.43
CA ARG A 597 -43.71 45.01 -17.74
C ARG A 597 -43.59 44.03 -18.91
N HIS A 598 -44.22 44.41 -20.03
CA HIS A 598 -44.50 43.57 -21.20
C HIS A 598 -43.34 43.52 -22.21
N PHE A 599 -43.34 42.52 -23.10
CA PHE A 599 -43.65 42.73 -24.53
C PHE A 599 -44.24 41.46 -25.17
N ALA A 600 -44.86 41.57 -26.35
CA ALA A 600 -45.65 40.51 -26.99
C ALA A 600 -45.29 40.33 -28.48
N GLY A 601 -45.68 39.18 -29.05
CA GLY A 601 -45.64 38.85 -30.49
C GLY A 601 -44.30 38.25 -30.95
N SER A 602 -44.25 37.16 -31.72
CA SER A 602 -45.15 36.75 -32.80
C SER A 602 -45.00 35.26 -33.16
N THR A 603 -45.99 34.73 -33.88
CA THR A 603 -46.00 33.36 -34.42
C THR A 603 -45.47 33.29 -35.84
N SER A 604 -44.69 32.26 -36.18
CA SER A 604 -44.79 31.59 -37.47
C SER A 604 -44.32 30.14 -37.38
N ALA A 605 -45.07 29.25 -38.03
CA ALA A 605 -44.68 27.86 -38.22
C ALA A 605 -44.22 27.69 -39.67
N PHE A 606 -43.23 26.82 -39.89
CA PHE A 606 -43.05 26.18 -41.19
C PHE A 606 -42.66 24.72 -40.99
N SER A 607 -43.46 23.83 -41.57
CA SER A 607 -43.13 22.43 -41.71
C SER A 607 -42.39 22.20 -43.02
N CYS A 608 -41.47 21.23 -43.05
CA CYS A 608 -41.30 20.41 -44.24
C CYS A 608 -40.86 19.00 -43.84
N LYS A 609 -41.53 17.98 -44.41
CA LYS A 609 -41.11 16.57 -44.36
C LYS A 609 -40.34 16.27 -45.63
N ALA A 610 -39.22 15.55 -45.53
CA ALA A 610 -38.78 14.49 -46.46
C ALA A 610 -37.32 14.10 -46.17
N GLN A 611 -36.78 12.97 -46.61
CA GLN A 611 -37.31 11.60 -46.71
C GLN A 611 -36.08 10.68 -46.92
N VAL A 612 -36.16 9.45 -46.43
CA VAL A 612 -35.13 8.40 -46.53
C VAL A 612 -34.53 8.26 -47.93
N ARG A 613 -33.21 8.11 -48.01
CA ARG A 613 -32.57 7.26 -49.02
C ARG A 613 -31.38 6.49 -48.42
N VAL A 614 -31.33 5.21 -48.74
CA VAL A 614 -30.25 4.24 -48.50
C VAL A 614 -29.72 3.82 -49.89
N ASP A 615 -28.64 3.03 -49.91
CA ASP A 615 -27.84 2.58 -51.07
C ASP A 615 -26.79 3.64 -51.49
N VAL A 616 -25.49 3.34 -51.56
CA VAL A 616 -24.74 2.06 -51.55
C VAL A 616 -23.60 2.11 -50.53
#